data_AF-A0AAD4WKZ2-F1
#
_entry.id   AF-A0AAD4WKZ2-F1
#
_cell.length_a   1.000
_cell.length_b   1.000
_cell.length_c   1.000
_cell.angle_alpha   90.00
_cell.angle_beta   90.00
_cell.angle_gamma   90.00
#
_symmetry.space_group_name_H-M   'P 1'
#
loop_
_entity.id
_entity.type
_entity.pdbx_description
1 polymer ?
#
loop_
_entity_poly.entity_id
_entity_poly.type
_entity_poly.pdbx_seq_one_letter_code
_entity_poly.pdbx_strand_id
1 'polypeptide(L)'
;MSQISSLKFWMANLAKLEFTALDLSGDNFLSWVLDAKIHLRANGLGQTIVDENNASPEENAKAMIFLRRHIHEALKSEYVVVDEPLVLWKALGERYDHQKTMTLPRARYEWTHLRFQDYKSVSEYNSAMHRITSLMRLCGENISEEDMLEKTLSTFHASNVLLQQQYRHSSFKKYSELVSCLLLAEQNNELLLKNHQSRPTGSAPLPEINAASQE
;
A
#
# COMPACT_ATOMS: atom_id res chain seq x y z
N MET A 1 -43.37 -2.97 5.47
CA MET A 1 -42.22 -2.41 4.71
C MET A 1 -40.94 -2.32 5.54
N SER A 2 -40.97 -1.93 6.82
CA SER A 2 -39.77 -1.77 7.69
C SER A 2 -38.98 -3.07 7.98
N GLN A 3 -39.64 -4.22 8.18
CA GLN A 3 -38.95 -5.49 8.42
C GLN A 3 -38.21 -6.03 7.19
N ILE A 4 -38.74 -5.80 5.98
CA ILE A 4 -38.12 -6.26 4.72
C ILE A 4 -36.86 -5.43 4.40
N SER A 5 -36.87 -4.12 4.70
CA SER A 5 -35.68 -3.28 4.57
C SER A 5 -34.59 -3.64 5.59
N SER A 6 -34.97 -4.00 6.82
CA SER A 6 -34.02 -4.48 7.84
C SER A 6 -33.40 -5.82 7.45
N LEU A 7 -34.20 -6.79 6.99
CA LEU A 7 -33.70 -8.07 6.48
C LEU A 7 -32.79 -7.89 5.26
N LYS A 8 -33.12 -7.01 4.31
CA LYS A 8 -32.24 -6.69 3.17
C LYS A 8 -30.92 -6.05 3.61
N PHE A 9 -30.95 -5.18 4.63
CA PHE A 9 -29.75 -4.56 5.19
C PHE A 9 -28.84 -5.59 5.91
N TRP A 10 -29.43 -6.49 6.71
CA TRP A 10 -28.70 -7.59 7.36
C TRP A 10 -28.13 -8.60 6.35
N MET A 11 -28.90 -8.98 5.33
CA MET A 11 -28.43 -9.86 4.25
C MET A 11 -27.33 -9.21 3.39
N ALA A 12 -27.39 -7.90 3.15
CA ALA A 12 -26.34 -7.17 2.46
C ALA A 12 -25.03 -7.11 3.27
N ASN A 13 -25.11 -7.00 4.60
CA ASN A 13 -23.94 -7.09 5.47
C ASN A 13 -23.34 -8.49 5.56
N LEU A 14 -24.16 -9.55 5.49
CA LEU A 14 -23.70 -10.94 5.39
C LEU A 14 -22.96 -11.24 4.07
N ALA A 15 -23.25 -10.50 3.00
CA ALA A 15 -22.58 -10.67 1.71
C ALA A 15 -21.20 -10.00 1.65
N LYS A 16 -20.90 -9.06 2.56
CA LYS A 16 -19.65 -8.32 2.53
C LYS A 16 -18.53 -9.16 3.16
N LEU A 17 -17.50 -9.42 2.36
CA LEU A 17 -16.28 -10.06 2.85
C LEU A 17 -15.55 -9.14 3.83
N GLU A 18 -14.88 -9.76 4.78
CA GLU A 18 -14.07 -9.12 5.81
C GLU A 18 -12.85 -8.42 5.18
N PHE A 19 -12.31 -9.00 4.11
CA PHE A 19 -11.27 -8.44 3.25
C PHE A 19 -11.38 -9.04 1.84
N THR A 20 -10.58 -8.53 0.91
CA THR A 20 -10.60 -8.97 -0.49
C THR A 20 -10.32 -10.46 -0.60
N ALA A 21 -11.18 -11.21 -1.30
CA ALA A 21 -10.95 -12.63 -1.56
C ALA A 21 -9.66 -12.85 -2.39
N LEU A 22 -9.02 -14.01 -2.20
CA LEU A 22 -7.89 -14.43 -3.01
C LEU A 22 -8.31 -14.46 -4.47
N ASP A 23 -7.60 -13.71 -5.30
CA ASP A 23 -7.81 -13.70 -6.74
C ASP A 23 -7.33 -15.00 -7.39
N LEU A 24 -7.73 -15.22 -8.64
CA LEU A 24 -7.33 -16.41 -9.39
C LEU A 24 -5.87 -16.32 -9.88
N SER A 25 -5.33 -15.11 -10.07
CA SER A 25 -3.94 -14.89 -10.50
C SER A 25 -2.94 -15.13 -9.37
N GLY A 26 -3.36 -14.96 -8.12
CA GLY A 26 -2.52 -14.94 -6.94
C GLY A 26 -1.85 -13.58 -6.68
N ASP A 27 -2.21 -12.51 -7.38
CA ASP A 27 -1.54 -11.21 -7.25
C ASP A 27 -1.69 -10.65 -5.83
N ASN A 28 -2.83 -10.90 -5.19
CA ASN A 28 -3.09 -10.50 -3.80
C ASN A 28 -2.76 -11.59 -2.77
N PHE A 29 -2.09 -12.68 -3.14
CA PHE A 29 -1.88 -13.84 -2.27
C PHE A 29 -1.17 -13.49 -0.95
N LEU A 30 -0.13 -12.65 -0.98
CA LEU A 30 0.61 -12.28 0.23
C LEU A 30 -0.23 -11.45 1.22
N SER A 31 -0.99 -10.47 0.71
CA SER A 31 -1.94 -9.73 1.53
C SER A 31 -3.06 -10.62 2.06
N TRP A 32 -3.60 -11.51 1.22
CA TRP A 32 -4.64 -12.45 1.61
C TRP A 32 -4.17 -13.39 2.73
N VAL A 33 -2.96 -13.93 2.63
CA VAL A 33 -2.36 -14.79 3.67
C VAL A 33 -2.26 -14.04 4.99
N LEU A 34 -1.83 -12.77 4.97
CA LEU A 34 -1.72 -11.94 6.17
C LEU A 34 -3.10 -11.73 6.82
N ASP A 35 -4.08 -11.28 6.04
CA ASP A 35 -5.42 -10.98 6.52
C ASP A 35 -6.13 -12.24 7.04
N ALA A 36 -6.03 -13.36 6.31
CA ALA A 36 -6.58 -14.64 6.72
C ALA A 36 -5.97 -15.13 8.05
N LYS A 37 -4.64 -15.02 8.21
CA LYS A 37 -3.96 -15.39 9.47
C LYS A 37 -4.39 -14.51 10.64
N ILE A 38 -4.58 -13.20 10.43
CA ILE A 38 -5.05 -12.28 11.46
C ILE A 38 -6.48 -12.65 11.87
N HIS A 39 -7.37 -12.86 10.89
CA HIS A 39 -8.76 -13.21 11.14
C HIS A 39 -8.90 -14.55 11.88
N LEU A 40 -8.19 -15.59 11.43
CA LEU A 40 -8.19 -16.88 12.10
C LEU A 40 -7.69 -16.76 13.55
N ARG A 41 -6.59 -16.03 13.81
CA ARG A 41 -6.10 -15.79 15.18
C ARG A 41 -7.11 -15.04 16.05
N ALA A 42 -7.71 -13.98 15.53
CA ALA A 42 -8.68 -13.17 16.28
C ALA A 42 -9.90 -13.99 16.72
N ASN A 43 -10.24 -15.05 15.97
CA ASN A 43 -11.36 -15.94 16.26
C ASN A 43 -10.95 -17.25 16.96
N GLY A 44 -9.69 -17.38 17.41
CA GLY A 44 -9.19 -18.61 18.05
C GLY A 44 -8.98 -19.80 17.10
N LEU A 45 -9.13 -19.58 15.78
CA LEU A 45 -9.02 -20.62 14.74
C LEU A 45 -7.59 -20.72 14.16
N GLY A 46 -6.62 -19.97 14.70
CA GLY A 46 -5.27 -19.90 14.15
C GLY A 46 -4.55 -21.26 14.06
N GLN A 47 -4.86 -22.19 14.95
CA GLN A 47 -4.26 -23.53 14.96
C GLN A 47 -4.73 -24.43 13.80
N THR A 48 -5.90 -24.15 13.21
CA THR A 48 -6.49 -24.99 12.14
C THR A 48 -5.67 -25.04 10.84
N ILE A 49 -4.73 -24.11 10.67
CA ILE A 49 -3.84 -23.99 9.51
C ILE A 49 -2.36 -24.28 9.84
N VAL A 50 -2.10 -24.90 11.00
CA VAL A 50 -0.77 -25.30 11.45
C VAL A 50 -0.67 -26.83 11.48
N ASP A 51 0.53 -27.35 11.21
CA ASP A 51 0.83 -28.77 11.33
C ASP A 51 0.62 -29.30 12.75
N GLU A 52 0.27 -30.58 12.86
CA GLU A 52 0.06 -31.28 14.14
C GLU A 52 -0.93 -30.58 15.09
N ASN A 53 -1.87 -29.82 14.53
CA ASN A 53 -2.89 -29.14 15.31
C ASN A 53 -3.86 -30.13 15.97
N ASN A 54 -4.47 -29.70 17.07
CA ASN A 54 -5.49 -30.43 17.82
C ASN A 54 -6.87 -29.75 17.69
N ALA A 55 -7.13 -29.09 16.55
CA ALA A 55 -8.40 -28.41 16.34
C ALA A 55 -9.57 -29.39 16.37
N SER A 56 -10.65 -28.99 17.03
CA SER A 56 -11.90 -29.72 17.03
C SER A 56 -12.55 -29.74 15.64
N PRO A 57 -13.45 -30.71 15.34
CA PRO A 57 -14.23 -30.71 14.10
C PRO A 57 -15.03 -29.42 13.88
N GLU A 58 -15.50 -28.78 14.96
CA GLU A 58 -16.24 -27.50 14.88
C GLU A 58 -15.32 -26.34 14.47
N GLU A 59 -14.12 -26.25 15.05
CA GLU A 59 -13.12 -25.25 14.66
C GLU A 59 -12.70 -25.44 13.20
N ASN A 60 -12.48 -26.69 12.78
CA ASN A 60 -12.15 -27.00 11.39
C ASN A 60 -13.28 -26.59 10.43
N ALA A 61 -14.54 -26.89 10.76
CA ALA A 61 -15.67 -26.48 9.94
C ALA A 61 -15.78 -24.94 9.84
N LYS A 62 -15.61 -24.22 10.95
CA LYS A 62 -15.64 -22.75 10.97
C LYS A 62 -14.51 -22.14 10.13
N ALA A 63 -13.30 -22.64 10.28
CA ALA A 63 -12.15 -22.20 9.49
C ALA A 63 -12.35 -22.51 8.00
N MET A 64 -12.90 -23.68 7.66
CA MET A 64 -13.15 -24.08 6.28
C MET A 64 -14.19 -23.18 5.61
N ILE A 65 -15.31 -22.89 6.29
CA ILE A 65 -16.33 -21.96 5.79
C ILE A 65 -15.72 -20.58 5.53
N PHE A 66 -14.90 -20.10 6.46
CA PHE A 66 -14.20 -18.82 6.32
C PHE A 66 -13.25 -18.80 5.12
N LEU A 67 -12.35 -19.80 4.99
CA LEU A 67 -11.41 -19.89 3.89
C LEU A 67 -12.13 -19.97 2.54
N ARG A 68 -13.15 -20.84 2.42
CA ARG A 68 -13.93 -20.97 1.18
C ARG A 68 -14.67 -19.68 0.83
N ARG A 69 -15.12 -18.90 1.81
CA ARG A 69 -15.77 -17.60 1.55
C ARG A 69 -14.78 -16.56 0.99
N HIS A 70 -13.50 -16.68 1.32
CA HIS A 70 -12.45 -15.72 0.97
C HIS A 70 -11.55 -16.15 -0.19
N ILE A 71 -11.96 -17.11 -1.02
CA ILE A 71 -11.21 -17.47 -2.24
C ILE A 71 -12.11 -17.32 -3.48
N HIS A 72 -11.48 -17.07 -4.63
CA HIS A 72 -12.18 -16.98 -5.90
C HIS A 72 -13.02 -18.23 -6.21
N GLU A 73 -14.18 -18.05 -6.86
CA GLU A 73 -15.14 -19.14 -7.11
C GLU A 73 -14.54 -20.31 -7.92
N ALA A 74 -13.66 -20.01 -8.88
CA ALA A 74 -12.94 -21.05 -9.62
C ALA A 74 -12.05 -21.92 -8.72
N LEU A 75 -11.42 -21.32 -7.70
CA LEU A 75 -10.62 -22.07 -6.73
C LEU A 75 -11.52 -22.94 -5.83
N LYS A 76 -12.71 -22.47 -5.46
CA LYS A 76 -13.68 -23.29 -4.72
C LYS A 76 -14.14 -24.52 -5.51
N SER A 77 -14.22 -24.38 -6.83
CA SER A 77 -14.59 -25.48 -7.74
C SER A 77 -13.45 -26.48 -7.89
N GLU A 78 -12.20 -26.00 -8.01
CA GLU A 78 -11.01 -26.85 -8.08
C GLU A 78 -10.81 -27.66 -6.79
N TYR A 79 -10.96 -27.02 -5.63
CA TYR A 79 -10.79 -27.64 -4.31
C TYR A 79 -12.13 -28.12 -3.70
N VAL A 80 -13.11 -28.48 -4.52
CA VAL A 80 -14.48 -28.76 -4.04
C VAL A 80 -14.54 -29.90 -3.03
N VAL A 81 -13.70 -30.93 -3.21
CA VAL A 81 -13.61 -32.14 -2.38
C VAL A 81 -12.74 -31.96 -1.13
N VAL A 82 -12.02 -30.84 -1.01
CA VAL A 82 -11.22 -30.55 0.18
C VAL A 82 -12.16 -30.07 1.28
N ASP A 83 -12.15 -30.77 2.42
CA ASP A 83 -12.97 -30.49 3.60
C ASP A 83 -12.15 -30.11 4.84
N GLU A 84 -10.82 -30.28 4.78
CA GLU A 84 -9.89 -29.88 5.83
C GLU A 84 -9.22 -28.51 5.57
N PRO A 85 -9.26 -27.56 6.53
CA PRO A 85 -8.66 -26.23 6.37
C PRO A 85 -7.16 -26.25 6.09
N LEU A 86 -6.41 -27.10 6.80
CA LEU A 86 -4.96 -27.21 6.65
C LEU A 86 -4.57 -27.68 5.24
N VAL A 87 -5.32 -28.64 4.70
CA VAL A 87 -5.10 -29.17 3.35
C VAL A 87 -5.35 -28.08 2.31
N LEU A 88 -6.47 -27.34 2.41
CA LEU A 88 -6.74 -26.21 1.53
C LEU A 88 -5.67 -25.13 1.65
N TRP A 89 -5.29 -24.77 2.87
CA TRP A 89 -4.28 -23.76 3.16
C TRP A 89 -2.93 -24.10 2.51
N LYS A 90 -2.47 -25.34 2.64
CA LYS A 90 -1.23 -25.83 2.02
C LYS A 90 -1.34 -25.85 0.50
N ALA A 91 -2.44 -26.33 -0.07
CA ALA A 91 -2.63 -26.38 -1.52
C ALA A 91 -2.60 -24.97 -2.16
N LEU A 92 -3.26 -24.00 -1.53
CA LEU A 92 -3.17 -22.58 -1.95
C LEU A 92 -1.75 -22.04 -1.79
N GLY A 93 -1.09 -22.40 -0.69
CA GLY A 93 0.32 -22.13 -0.43
C GLY A 93 1.22 -22.59 -1.57
N GLU A 94 1.17 -23.87 -1.91
CA GLU A 94 1.97 -24.48 -2.97
C GLU A 94 1.69 -23.86 -4.34
N ARG A 95 0.42 -23.63 -4.66
CA ARG A 95 0.01 -23.01 -5.94
C ARG A 95 0.62 -21.63 -6.13
N TYR A 96 0.62 -20.81 -5.08
CA TYR A 96 1.04 -19.41 -5.15
C TYR A 96 2.38 -19.13 -4.48
N ASP A 97 3.18 -20.14 -4.12
CA ASP A 97 4.47 -19.89 -3.46
C ASP A 97 5.45 -19.13 -4.38
N HIS A 98 5.30 -19.31 -5.70
CA HIS A 98 6.01 -18.54 -6.72
C HIS A 98 5.70 -17.03 -6.65
N GLN A 99 4.58 -16.61 -6.06
CA GLN A 99 4.26 -15.18 -5.93
C GLN A 99 5.26 -14.47 -5.02
N LYS A 100 5.80 -15.13 -3.98
CA LYS A 100 6.90 -14.56 -3.18
C LYS A 100 8.15 -14.34 -4.03
N THR A 101 8.49 -15.31 -4.87
CA THR A 101 9.71 -15.26 -5.69
C THR A 101 9.61 -14.24 -6.82
N MET A 102 8.41 -13.93 -7.30
CA MET A 102 8.18 -12.90 -8.32
C MET A 102 7.96 -11.50 -7.74
N THR A 103 7.25 -11.39 -6.61
CA THR A 103 6.89 -10.11 -6.00
C THR A 103 8.11 -9.35 -5.53
N LEU A 104 9.06 -10.03 -4.85
CA LEU A 104 10.21 -9.35 -4.27
C LEU A 104 11.16 -8.75 -5.33
N PRO A 105 11.61 -9.49 -6.37
CA PRO A 105 12.42 -8.90 -7.44
C PRO A 105 11.73 -7.74 -8.16
N ARG A 106 10.42 -7.85 -8.40
CA ARG A 106 9.64 -6.77 -9.00
C ARG A 106 9.61 -5.54 -8.10
N ALA A 107 9.32 -5.70 -6.82
CA ALA A 107 9.28 -4.59 -5.87
C ALA A 107 10.66 -3.94 -5.72
N ARG A 108 11.75 -4.72 -5.70
CA ARG A 108 13.13 -4.19 -5.73
C ARG A 108 13.44 -3.42 -7.01
N TYR A 109 13.00 -3.93 -8.16
CA TYR A 109 13.16 -3.22 -9.44
C TYR A 109 12.42 -1.89 -9.41
N GLU A 110 11.15 -1.89 -9.01
CA GLU A 110 10.33 -0.68 -8.87
C GLU A 110 10.95 0.29 -7.87
N TRP A 111 11.48 -0.20 -6.73
CA TRP A 111 12.22 0.61 -5.77
C TRP A 111 13.44 1.25 -6.42
N THR A 112 14.33 0.50 -7.07
CA THR A 112 15.54 1.05 -7.70
C THR A 112 15.21 2.15 -8.69
N HIS A 113 14.17 1.97 -9.51
CA HIS A 113 13.79 2.90 -10.56
C HIS A 113 12.75 3.95 -10.15
N LEU A 114 12.30 3.94 -8.89
CA LEU A 114 11.39 4.96 -8.36
C LEU A 114 12.06 6.33 -8.45
N ARG A 115 11.41 7.30 -9.11
CA ARG A 115 11.88 8.68 -9.18
C ARG A 115 10.76 9.68 -8.90
N PHE A 116 11.04 10.68 -8.07
CA PHE A 116 10.06 11.72 -7.71
C PHE A 116 9.48 12.44 -8.95
N GLN A 117 10.33 12.74 -9.93
CA GLN A 117 9.94 13.45 -11.16
C GLN A 117 9.00 12.69 -12.11
N ASP A 118 8.86 11.36 -11.94
CA ASP A 118 8.01 10.55 -12.81
C ASP A 118 6.52 10.64 -12.42
N TYR A 119 6.21 11.36 -11.33
CA TYR A 119 4.86 11.55 -10.79
C TYR A 119 4.40 12.99 -10.93
N LYS A 120 3.08 13.18 -11.08
CA LYS A 120 2.51 14.52 -11.26
C LYS A 120 2.36 15.28 -9.95
N SER A 121 2.30 14.57 -8.83
CA SER A 121 2.16 15.17 -7.51
C SER A 121 2.92 14.40 -6.44
N VAL A 122 3.18 15.07 -5.32
CA VAL A 122 3.74 14.47 -4.10
C VAL A 122 2.90 13.29 -3.64
N SER A 123 1.57 13.39 -3.74
CA SER A 123 0.64 12.35 -3.29
C SER A 123 0.70 11.07 -4.14
N GLU A 124 0.83 11.21 -5.46
CA GLU A 124 1.02 10.07 -6.37
C GLU A 124 2.34 9.34 -6.08
N TYR A 125 3.44 10.10 -5.94
CA TYR A 125 4.74 9.55 -5.56
C TYR A 125 4.68 8.84 -4.21
N ASN A 126 4.07 9.48 -3.21
CA ASN A 126 3.93 8.93 -1.87
C ASN A 126 3.16 7.60 -1.86
N SER A 127 2.10 7.53 -2.66
CA SER A 127 1.30 6.31 -2.83
C SER A 127 2.13 5.18 -3.44
N ALA A 128 2.95 5.48 -4.45
CA ALA A 128 3.86 4.49 -5.05
C ALA A 128 4.93 4.01 -4.07
N MET A 129 5.55 4.94 -3.32
CA MET A 129 6.52 4.63 -2.27
C MET A 129 5.93 3.66 -1.23
N HIS A 130 4.73 3.96 -0.71
CA HIS A 130 4.08 3.09 0.27
C HIS A 130 3.70 1.73 -0.32
N ARG A 131 3.24 1.68 -1.58
CA ARG A 131 2.92 0.41 -2.24
C ARG A 131 4.16 -0.48 -2.36
N ILE A 132 5.27 0.07 -2.88
CA ILE A 132 6.52 -0.67 -3.07
C ILE A 132 7.08 -1.16 -1.73
N THR A 133 7.20 -0.26 -0.74
CA THR A 133 7.76 -0.62 0.57
C THR A 133 6.89 -1.62 1.33
N SER A 134 5.57 -1.56 1.18
CA SER A 134 4.66 -2.55 1.77
C SER A 134 4.84 -3.93 1.14
N LEU A 135 5.02 -4.01 -0.19
CA LEU A 135 5.31 -5.29 -0.87
C LEU A 135 6.66 -5.87 -0.42
N MET A 136 7.70 -5.03 -0.29
CA MET A 136 9.01 -5.45 0.22
C MET A 136 8.90 -5.98 1.65
N ARG A 137 8.18 -5.27 2.53
CA ARG A 137 7.92 -5.71 3.92
C ARG A 137 7.11 -7.00 4.00
N LEU A 138 6.08 -7.17 3.15
CA LEU A 138 5.32 -8.42 3.06
C LEU A 138 6.19 -9.61 2.63
N CYS A 139 7.23 -9.35 1.84
CA CYS A 139 8.23 -10.35 1.45
C CYS A 139 9.35 -10.55 2.50
N GLY A 140 9.28 -9.87 3.65
CA GLY A 140 10.22 -10.01 4.75
C GLY A 140 11.40 -9.02 4.73
N GLU A 141 11.40 -8.01 3.85
CA GLU A 141 12.43 -6.97 3.89
C GLU A 141 12.12 -5.87 4.90
N ASN A 142 13.15 -5.47 5.64
CA ASN A 142 13.04 -4.36 6.58
C ASN A 142 13.40 -3.06 5.87
N ILE A 143 12.39 -2.32 5.42
CA ILE A 143 12.56 -0.96 4.90
C ILE A 143 12.30 0.04 6.03
N SER A 144 13.34 0.77 6.42
CA SER A 144 13.30 1.77 7.49
C SER A 144 12.75 3.12 7.01
N GLU A 145 12.43 4.00 7.97
CA GLU A 145 12.08 5.40 7.69
C GLU A 145 13.25 6.15 7.00
N GLU A 146 14.48 5.87 7.41
CA GLU A 146 15.69 6.45 6.83
C GLU A 146 15.87 6.04 5.37
N ASP A 147 15.63 4.77 5.05
CA ASP A 147 15.67 4.28 3.67
C ASP A 147 14.67 5.03 2.79
N MET A 148 13.45 5.26 3.28
CA MET A 148 12.39 5.99 2.55
C MET A 148 12.74 7.48 2.39
N LEU A 149 13.32 8.10 3.41
CA LEU A 149 13.81 9.48 3.38
C LEU A 149 14.92 9.63 2.33
N GLU A 150 16.00 8.86 2.44
CA GLU A 150 17.12 8.94 1.51
C GLU A 150 16.72 8.51 0.10
N LYS A 151 15.83 7.53 -0.04
CA LYS A 151 15.29 7.18 -1.35
C LYS A 151 14.56 8.35 -1.99
N THR A 152 13.75 9.08 -1.22
CA THR A 152 13.03 10.23 -1.76
C THR A 152 13.97 11.36 -2.16
N LEU A 153 14.88 11.73 -1.25
CA LEU A 153 15.81 12.81 -1.50
C LEU A 153 16.75 12.49 -2.66
N SER A 154 17.26 11.25 -2.78
CA SER A 154 18.13 10.84 -3.89
C SER A 154 17.47 10.88 -5.26
N THR A 155 16.14 10.94 -5.34
CA THR A 155 15.40 10.94 -6.61
C THR A 155 14.99 12.32 -7.11
N PHE A 156 15.40 13.38 -6.41
CA PHE A 156 15.16 14.75 -6.87
C PHE A 156 15.93 15.02 -8.16
N HIS A 157 15.32 15.81 -9.05
CA HIS A 157 15.98 16.25 -10.28
C HIS A 157 17.26 17.05 -9.96
N ALA A 158 18.27 16.99 -10.83
CA ALA A 158 19.56 17.65 -10.61
C ALA A 158 19.46 19.18 -10.44
N SER A 159 18.41 19.81 -10.98
CA SER A 159 18.13 21.24 -10.75
C SER A 159 17.73 21.56 -9.31
N ASN A 160 17.30 20.55 -8.53
CA ASN A 160 16.78 20.70 -7.18
C ASN A 160 17.81 20.28 -6.11
N VAL A 161 19.10 20.24 -6.45
CA VAL A 161 20.17 19.85 -5.51
C VAL A 161 20.19 20.73 -4.27
N LEU A 162 19.96 22.04 -4.38
CA LEU A 162 19.91 22.93 -3.20
C LEU A 162 18.74 22.57 -2.27
N LEU A 163 17.56 22.31 -2.83
CA LEU A 163 16.37 21.91 -2.07
C LEU A 163 16.57 20.54 -1.41
N GLN A 164 17.16 19.60 -2.14
CA GLN A 164 17.55 18.30 -1.62
C GLN A 164 18.48 18.43 -0.41
N GLN A 165 19.51 19.28 -0.51
CA GLN A 165 20.41 19.54 0.61
C GLN A 165 19.67 20.18 1.78
N GLN A 166 18.82 21.18 1.55
CA GLN A 166 18.03 21.81 2.61
C GLN A 166 17.19 20.79 3.40
N TYR A 167 16.52 19.87 2.72
CA TYR A 167 15.74 18.83 3.38
C TYR A 167 16.61 17.81 4.14
N ARG A 168 17.82 17.48 3.66
CA ARG A 168 18.76 16.65 4.43
C ARG A 168 19.19 17.32 5.74
N HIS A 169 19.45 18.62 5.70
CA HIS A 169 19.81 19.38 6.91
C HIS A 169 18.63 19.54 7.89
N SER A 170 17.40 19.36 7.42
CA SER A 170 16.18 19.49 8.25
C SER A 170 16.01 18.36 9.28
N SER A 171 16.90 17.35 9.26
CA SER A 171 16.99 16.30 10.30
C SER A 171 15.68 15.55 10.55
N PHE A 172 14.90 15.28 9.50
CA PHE A 172 13.67 14.51 9.59
C PHE A 172 13.94 13.12 10.15
N LYS A 173 13.11 12.69 11.11
CA LYS A 173 13.19 11.35 11.72
C LYS A 173 12.16 10.39 11.13
N LYS A 174 11.09 10.93 10.56
CA LYS A 174 10.02 10.15 9.94
C LYS A 174 9.81 10.60 8.51
N TYR A 175 9.59 9.63 7.62
CA TYR A 175 9.23 9.89 6.22
C TYR A 175 7.98 10.76 6.09
N SER A 176 7.00 10.60 7.00
CA SER A 176 5.79 11.43 7.04
C SER A 176 6.06 12.93 7.23
N GLU A 177 7.15 13.29 7.92
CA GLU A 177 7.54 14.70 8.14
C GLU A 177 7.99 15.33 6.82
N LEU A 178 8.87 14.63 6.08
CA LEU A 178 9.30 15.05 4.74
C LEU A 178 8.11 15.20 3.78
N VAL A 179 7.23 14.18 3.72
CA VAL A 179 6.05 14.21 2.85
C VAL A 179 5.15 15.40 3.16
N SER A 180 4.94 15.70 4.44
CA SER A 180 4.14 16.86 4.86
C SER A 180 4.76 18.18 4.37
N CYS A 181 6.08 18.33 4.50
CA CYS A 181 6.78 19.51 3.98
C CYS A 181 6.69 19.63 2.45
N LEU A 182 6.80 18.51 1.73
CA LEU A 182 6.70 18.49 0.27
C LEU A 182 5.28 18.85 -0.21
N LEU A 183 4.23 18.33 0.45
CA LEU A 183 2.84 18.68 0.16
C LEU A 183 2.56 20.17 0.37
N LEU A 184 3.07 20.75 1.46
CA LEU A 184 2.94 22.18 1.72
C LEU A 184 3.67 23.02 0.66
N ALA A 185 4.87 22.60 0.25
CA ALA A 185 5.63 23.27 -0.80
C ALA A 185 4.91 23.21 -2.16
N GLU A 186 4.35 22.05 -2.52
CA GLU A 186 3.55 21.85 -3.73
C GLU A 186 2.35 22.80 -3.77
N GLN A 187 1.55 22.84 -2.69
CA GLN A 187 0.39 23.75 -2.59
C GLN A 187 0.77 25.23 -2.66
N ASN A 188 1.86 25.62 -1.98
CA ASN A 188 2.35 27.00 -2.03
C ASN A 188 2.78 27.39 -3.45
N ASN A 189 3.46 26.48 -4.17
CA ASN A 189 3.86 26.72 -5.56
C ASN A 189 2.65 26.87 -6.49
N GLU A 190 1.60 26.06 -6.32
CA GLU A 190 0.36 26.22 -7.08
C GLU A 190 -0.29 27.59 -6.85
N LEU A 191 -0.31 28.07 -5.60
CA LEU A 191 -0.85 29.40 -5.27
C LEU A 191 0.00 30.51 -5.91
N LEU A 192 1.33 30.40 -5.87
CA LEU A 192 2.24 31.35 -6.52
C LEU A 192 2.00 31.42 -8.03
N LEU A 193 1.80 30.28 -8.69
CA LEU A 193 1.49 30.22 -10.13
C LEU A 193 0.15 30.87 -10.45
N LYS A 194 -0.89 30.61 -9.64
CA LYS A 194 -2.20 31.26 -9.79
C LYS A 194 -2.11 32.77 -9.62
N ASN A 195 -1.35 33.23 -8.63
CA ASN A 195 -1.12 34.66 -8.38
C ASN A 195 -0.36 35.35 -9.53
N HIS A 196 0.56 34.63 -10.18
CA HIS A 196 1.26 35.15 -11.36
C HIS A 196 0.31 35.30 -12.55
N GLN A 197 -0.54 34.29 -12.78
CA GLN A 197 -1.51 34.26 -13.89
C GLN A 197 -2.67 35.24 -13.72
N SER A 198 -3.02 35.61 -12.48
CA SER A 198 -4.09 36.55 -12.18
C SER A 198 -3.69 38.02 -12.31
N ARG A 199 -2.43 38.34 -12.64
CA ARG A 199 -2.00 39.71 -12.92
C ARG A 199 -2.73 40.28 -14.15
N PRO A 200 -3.42 41.42 -14.04
CA PRO A 200 -4.06 42.07 -15.18
C PRO A 200 -3.02 42.43 -16.25
N THR A 201 -3.36 42.23 -17.52
CA THR A 201 -2.57 42.72 -18.67
C THR A 201 -2.52 44.26 -18.62
N GLY A 202 -1.48 44.81 -17.97
CA GLY A 202 -1.34 46.26 -17.75
C GLY A 202 -0.70 46.66 -16.40
N SER A 203 -0.46 45.74 -15.46
CA SER A 203 0.32 46.07 -14.26
C SER A 203 1.78 46.36 -14.63
N ALA A 204 2.29 47.54 -14.27
CA ALA A 204 3.66 47.96 -14.53
C ALA A 204 4.69 46.91 -14.04
N PRO A 205 5.82 46.70 -14.75
CA PRO A 205 6.88 45.82 -14.27
C PRO A 205 7.34 46.28 -12.88
N LEU A 206 7.60 45.34 -11.97
CA LEU A 206 8.24 45.67 -10.71
C LEU A 206 9.62 46.29 -11.01
N PRO A 207 10.02 47.40 -10.35
CA PRO A 207 11.35 47.95 -10.55
C PRO A 207 12.39 46.88 -10.22
N GLU A 208 13.28 46.56 -11.17
CA GLU A 208 14.46 45.76 -10.90
C GLU A 208 15.35 46.56 -9.93
N ILE A 209 15.32 46.19 -8.65
CA ILE A 209 16.28 46.72 -7.68
C ILE A 209 17.58 45.94 -7.87
N ASN A 210 18.35 46.31 -8.90
CA ASN A 210 19.76 45.98 -9.00
C ASN A 210 20.51 46.91 -8.03
N ALA A 211 20.54 46.55 -6.74
CA ALA A 211 21.46 47.17 -5.79
C ALA A 211 22.85 46.55 -5.97
N ALA A 212 23.56 46.98 -7.01
CA ALA A 212 25.01 46.98 -6.99
C ALA A 212 25.46 48.16 -6.12
N SER A 213 25.76 47.88 -4.86
CA SER A 213 26.58 48.78 -4.03
C SER A 213 27.95 48.14 -3.92
N GLN A 214 28.81 48.47 -4.89
CA GLN A 214 30.24 48.54 -4.65
C GLN A 214 30.49 49.78 -3.78
N GLU A 215 31.10 49.57 -2.62
CA GLU A 215 32.20 50.40 -2.08
C GLU A 215 32.98 49.57 -1.06
#